data_AF-A0A348MJ68-F1
#
_entry.id   AF-A0A348MJ68-F1
#
_cell.length_a   1.000
_cell.length_b   1.000
_cell.length_c   1.000
_cell.angle_alpha   90.00
_cell.angle_beta   90.00
_cell.angle_gamma   90.00
#
_symmetry.space_group_name_H-M   'P 1'
#
loop_
_entity.id
_entity.type
_entity.pdbx_description
1 polymer ?
#
loop_
_entity_poly.entity_id
_entity_poly.type
_entity_poly.pdbx_seq_one_letter_code
_entity_poly.pdbx_strand_id
1 'polypeptide(L)'
;MKRKFNNLFLLGFLGVIIVGSFFVVDIWGTFWGDKNIYWTATNMMLQYDQSSNDFEVYVKGDLLQKALDKNKLLYLEEDNTYSNLSIEDFQYRLNNYYKVKSSNLTKLLFTSFFTGFFLAFLFTGFFKYVPQVQEKPVEKNEDTK
;
A
#
# COMPACT_ATOMS: atom_id res chain seq x y z
N MET A 1 -3.03 47.28 -12.02
CA MET A 1 -2.42 46.53 -10.89
C MET A 1 -1.80 45.25 -11.42
N LYS A 2 -0.46 45.09 -11.40
CA LYS A 2 0.18 43.81 -11.73
C LYS A 2 -0.09 42.85 -10.56
N ARG A 3 -0.98 41.88 -10.75
CA ARG A 3 -1.17 40.75 -9.81
C ARG A 3 0.19 40.04 -9.68
N LYS A 4 0.89 40.19 -8.55
CA LYS A 4 2.06 39.38 -8.24
C LYS A 4 1.56 37.94 -8.12
N PHE A 5 2.02 37.07 -9.02
CA PHE A 5 1.69 35.66 -9.02
C PHE A 5 2.11 35.06 -7.66
N ASN A 6 1.23 34.30 -7.01
CA ASN A 6 1.52 33.77 -5.69
C ASN A 6 2.37 32.50 -5.81
N ASN A 7 3.67 32.61 -5.53
CA ASN A 7 4.62 31.49 -5.60
C ASN A 7 4.20 30.29 -4.73
N LEU A 8 3.51 30.52 -3.60
CA LEU A 8 3.01 29.44 -2.74
C LEU A 8 1.89 28.65 -3.42
N PHE A 9 1.00 29.34 -4.13
CA PHE A 9 -0.08 28.70 -4.88
C PHE A 9 0.49 27.83 -6.01
N LEU A 10 1.47 28.36 -6.76
CA LEU A 10 2.10 27.61 -7.86
C LEU A 10 2.90 26.40 -7.36
N LEU A 11 3.64 26.56 -6.25
CA LEU A 11 4.34 25.44 -5.59
C LEU A 11 3.36 24.36 -5.12
N GLY A 12 2.27 24.76 -4.46
CA GLY A 12 1.22 23.85 -4.02
C GLY A 12 0.56 23.13 -5.21
N PHE A 13 0.27 23.86 -6.28
CA PHE A 13 -0.37 23.30 -7.48
C PHE A 13 0.51 22.27 -8.18
N LEU A 14 1.77 22.60 -8.45
CA LEU A 14 2.71 21.65 -9.05
C LEU A 14 2.93 20.43 -8.16
N GLY A 15 3.08 20.66 -6.85
CA GLY A 15 3.27 19.57 -5.89
C GLY A 15 2.06 18.65 -5.78
N VAL A 16 0.83 19.17 -5.80
CA VAL A 16 -0.39 18.36 -5.83
C VAL A 16 -0.50 17.55 -7.12
N ILE A 17 -0.16 18.12 -8.28
CA ILE A 17 -0.20 17.35 -9.54
C ILE A 17 0.82 16.20 -9.51
N ILE A 18 2.06 16.49 -9.12
CA ILE A 18 3.14 15.49 -9.14
C ILE A 18 2.91 14.46 -8.04
N VAL A 19 2.88 14.89 -6.78
CA VAL A 19 2.81 13.99 -5.62
C VAL A 19 1.42 13.40 -5.45
N GLY A 20 0.37 14.19 -5.72
CA GLY A 20 -1.01 13.70 -5.66
C GLY A 20 -1.28 12.58 -6.68
N SER A 21 -0.66 12.61 -7.86
CA SER A 21 -0.77 11.49 -8.82
C SER A 21 -0.18 10.20 -8.24
N PHE A 22 0.98 10.28 -7.59
CA PHE A 22 1.57 9.12 -6.90
C PHE A 22 0.70 8.64 -5.74
N PHE A 23 0.13 9.54 -4.95
CA PHE A 23 -0.79 9.21 -3.88
C PHE A 23 -2.04 8.47 -4.38
N VAL A 24 -2.63 8.90 -5.50
CA VAL A 24 -3.79 8.22 -6.12
C VAL A 24 -3.42 6.80 -6.60
N VAL A 25 -2.24 6.63 -7.19
CA VAL A 25 -1.78 5.29 -7.60
C VAL A 25 -1.55 4.40 -6.38
N ASP A 26 -0.93 4.92 -5.33
CA ASP A 26 -0.62 4.16 -4.12
C ASP A 26 -1.88 3.77 -3.34
N ILE A 27 -2.88 4.66 -3.24
CA ILE A 27 -4.14 4.35 -2.55
C ILE A 27 -4.93 3.29 -3.32
N TRP A 28 -4.97 3.40 -4.66
CA TRP A 28 -5.65 2.43 -5.51
C TRP A 28 -4.98 1.06 -5.42
N GLY A 29 -3.65 1.00 -5.55
CA GLY A 29 -2.89 -0.24 -5.45
C GLY A 29 -3.01 -0.92 -4.08
N THR A 30 -3.12 -0.15 -2.99
CA THR A 30 -3.17 -0.69 -1.62
C THR A 30 -4.55 -1.25 -1.25
N PHE A 31 -5.64 -0.59 -1.67
CA PHE A 31 -7.00 -0.93 -1.26
C PHE A 31 -7.80 -1.69 -2.32
N TRP A 32 -7.57 -1.40 -3.61
CA TRP A 32 -8.31 -1.98 -4.74
C TRP A 32 -7.45 -2.89 -5.63
N GLY A 33 -6.17 -3.09 -5.30
CA GLY A 33 -5.31 -4.04 -6.00
C GLY A 33 -5.78 -5.49 -5.87
N ASP A 34 -5.59 -6.28 -6.93
CA ASP A 34 -5.88 -7.70 -6.93
C ASP A 34 -4.98 -8.43 -5.92
N LYS A 35 -5.56 -9.25 -5.05
CA LYS A 35 -4.84 -10.01 -4.02
C LYS A 35 -4.26 -11.32 -4.56
N ASN A 36 -4.76 -11.78 -5.70
CA ASN A 36 -4.42 -13.08 -6.29
C ASN A 36 -3.14 -13.04 -7.14
N ILE A 37 -2.59 -11.86 -7.43
CA ILE A 37 -1.34 -11.74 -8.18
C ILE A 37 -0.09 -12.01 -7.32
N TYR A 38 -0.25 -12.07 -5.99
CA TYR A 38 0.87 -12.24 -5.04
C TYR A 38 1.12 -13.69 -4.63
N TRP A 39 0.44 -14.63 -5.27
CA TRP A 39 0.77 -16.04 -5.13
C TRP A 39 2.07 -16.36 -5.86
N THR A 40 2.91 -17.21 -5.28
CA THR A 40 4.06 -17.79 -6.00
C THR A 40 3.59 -18.41 -7.31
N ALA A 41 4.34 -18.17 -8.39
CA ALA A 41 4.04 -18.70 -9.70
C ALA A 41 4.05 -20.24 -9.66
N THR A 42 3.16 -20.88 -10.42
CA THR A 42 2.98 -22.34 -10.38
C THR A 42 4.20 -23.12 -10.88
N ASN A 43 5.08 -22.47 -11.65
CA ASN A 43 6.35 -23.02 -12.09
C ASN A 43 7.51 -22.81 -11.11
N MET A 44 7.28 -22.11 -9.99
CA MET A 44 8.26 -21.82 -8.95
C MET A 44 7.71 -22.19 -7.56
N MET A 45 6.92 -23.26 -7.48
CA MET A 45 6.44 -23.72 -6.17
C MET A 45 7.62 -24.05 -5.28
N LEU A 46 7.53 -23.60 -4.03
CA LEU A 46 8.61 -23.77 -3.06
C LEU A 46 8.51 -25.19 -2.48
N GLN A 47 9.65 -25.84 -2.33
CA GLN A 47 9.74 -27.06 -1.53
C GLN A 47 9.52 -26.74 -0.05
N TYR A 48 9.06 -27.72 0.73
CA TYR A 48 8.72 -27.53 2.14
C TYR A 48 9.86 -26.87 2.95
N ASP A 49 11.09 -27.31 2.73
CA ASP A 49 12.35 -26.76 3.29
C ASP A 49 12.37 -25.22 3.25
N GLN A 50 12.01 -24.65 2.10
CA GLN A 50 12.14 -23.22 1.82
C GLN A 50 11.01 -22.41 2.45
N SER A 51 9.91 -23.07 2.82
CA SER A 51 8.70 -22.46 3.37
C SER A 51 8.62 -22.50 4.90
N SER A 52 9.52 -23.24 5.56
CA SER A 52 9.56 -23.41 7.03
C SER A 52 9.64 -22.10 7.81
N ASN A 53 10.27 -21.06 7.24
CA ASN A 53 10.35 -19.73 7.86
C ASN A 53 9.00 -18.97 7.85
N ASP A 54 8.08 -19.32 6.95
CA ASP A 54 6.78 -18.64 6.82
C ASP A 54 5.65 -19.41 7.51
N PHE A 55 5.68 -20.76 7.50
CA PHE A 55 4.72 -21.59 8.26
C PHE A 55 5.25 -23.00 8.51
N GLU A 56 4.73 -23.65 9.55
CA GLU A 56 5.00 -25.05 9.89
C GLU A 56 3.70 -25.85 9.94
N VAL A 57 3.71 -27.06 9.39
CA VAL A 57 2.56 -27.97 9.42
C VAL A 57 2.84 -29.11 10.40
N TYR A 58 1.88 -29.42 11.25
CA TYR A 58 1.96 -30.50 12.23
C TYR A 58 0.86 -31.53 12.00
N VAL A 59 1.20 -32.81 12.08
CA VAL A 59 0.27 -33.94 11.98
C VAL A 59 0.39 -34.78 13.25
N LYS A 60 -0.72 -34.89 14.00
CA LYS A 60 -0.77 -35.58 15.30
C LYS A 60 0.33 -35.15 16.29
N GLY A 61 0.70 -33.87 16.26
CA GLY A 61 1.73 -33.28 17.13
C GLY A 61 3.18 -33.45 16.66
N ASP A 62 3.42 -34.21 15.57
CA ASP A 62 4.73 -34.28 14.91
C ASP A 62 4.78 -33.24 13.77
N LEU A 63 5.92 -32.55 13.59
CA LEU A 63 6.17 -31.73 12.41
C LEU A 63 6.02 -32.59 11.15
N LEU A 64 5.30 -32.13 10.13
CA LEU A 64 4.99 -32.87 8.91
C LEU A 64 6.27 -33.45 8.28
N GLN A 65 7.36 -32.67 8.22
CA GLN A 65 8.66 -33.14 7.72
C GLN A 65 9.19 -34.35 8.51
N LYS A 66 9.12 -34.32 9.85
CA LYS A 66 9.52 -35.45 10.69
C LYS A 66 8.59 -36.66 10.56
N ALA A 67 7.33 -36.44 10.18
CA ALA A 67 6.37 -37.51 9.94
C ALA A 67 6.60 -38.17 8.55
N LEU A 68 6.95 -37.36 7.55
CA LEU A 68 7.31 -37.79 6.20
C LEU A 68 8.64 -38.56 6.18
N ASP A 69 9.67 -38.07 6.87
CA ASP A 69 10.96 -38.77 7.02
C ASP A 69 10.81 -40.17 7.66
N LYS A 70 9.72 -40.38 8.41
CA LYS A 70 9.38 -41.66 9.05
C LYS A 70 8.48 -42.55 8.19
N ASN A 71 8.22 -42.20 6.93
CA ASN A 71 7.30 -42.90 6.03
C ASN A 71 5.90 -43.16 6.65
N LYS A 72 5.41 -42.21 7.46
CA LYS A 72 4.10 -42.37 8.14
C LYS A 72 2.91 -41.96 7.28
N LEU A 73 3.13 -41.40 6.10
CA LEU A 73 2.08 -40.88 5.22
C LEU A 73 2.01 -41.72 3.95
N LEU A 74 0.86 -42.35 3.79
CA LEU A 74 0.50 -43.14 2.62
C LEU A 74 -0.49 -42.33 1.78
N TYR A 75 -0.20 -42.21 0.49
CA TYR A 75 -1.13 -41.71 -0.49
C TYR A 75 -1.84 -42.88 -1.16
N LEU A 76 -3.17 -42.78 -1.29
CA LEU A 76 -3.96 -43.74 -2.04
C LEU A 76 -4.10 -43.20 -3.46
N GLU A 77 -3.53 -43.92 -4.41
CA GLU A 77 -3.63 -43.61 -5.83
C GLU A 77 -4.98 -44.07 -6.40
N GLU A 78 -5.36 -43.53 -7.56
CA GLU A 78 -6.63 -43.85 -8.23
C GLU A 78 -6.75 -45.34 -8.61
N ASP A 79 -5.63 -46.05 -8.67
CA ASP A 79 -5.54 -47.49 -8.94
C ASP A 79 -5.66 -48.37 -7.68
N ASN A 80 -5.99 -47.78 -6.53
CA ASN A 80 -6.01 -48.41 -5.19
C ASN A 80 -4.65 -48.93 -4.71
N THR A 81 -3.54 -48.45 -5.27
CA THR A 81 -2.22 -48.70 -4.71
C THR A 81 -1.85 -47.64 -3.67
N TYR A 82 -0.96 -48.02 -2.75
CA TYR A 82 -0.44 -47.12 -1.73
C TYR A 82 1.01 -46.75 -2.05
N SER A 83 1.28 -45.46 -2.21
CA SER A 83 2.64 -44.92 -2.30
C SER A 83 3.02 -44.20 -1.02
N ASN A 84 4.28 -44.36 -0.60
CA ASN A 84 4.84 -43.55 0.48
C ASN A 84 5.14 -42.16 -0.06
N LEU A 85 4.64 -41.13 0.61
CA LEU A 85 4.96 -39.74 0.25
C LEU A 85 6.30 -39.33 0.83
N SER A 86 7.17 -38.79 -0.02
CA SER A 86 8.41 -38.10 0.37
C SER A 86 8.13 -36.62 0.62
N ILE A 87 9.06 -35.93 1.30
CA ILE A 87 9.04 -34.47 1.43
C ILE A 87 9.09 -33.75 0.08
N GLU A 88 9.67 -34.40 -0.94
CA GLU A 88 9.84 -33.87 -2.30
C GLU A 88 8.52 -33.78 -3.07
N ASP A 89 7.51 -34.58 -2.67
CA ASP A 89 6.19 -34.61 -3.29
C ASP A 89 5.31 -33.44 -2.83
N PHE A 90 5.73 -32.71 -1.79
CA PHE A 90 5.00 -31.57 -1.25
C PHE A 90 5.55 -30.26 -1.80
N GLN A 91 4.68 -29.56 -2.53
CA GLN A 91 4.94 -28.23 -3.06
C GLN A 91 3.94 -27.23 -2.50
N TYR A 92 4.42 -26.03 -2.19
CA TYR A 92 3.59 -24.99 -1.58
C TYR A 92 3.66 -23.71 -2.40
N ARG A 93 2.52 -23.03 -2.46
CA ARG A 93 2.41 -21.66 -2.96
C ARG A 93 2.12 -20.77 -1.76
N LEU A 94 2.93 -19.72 -1.63
CA LEU A 94 2.75 -18.73 -0.57
C LEU A 94 2.08 -17.49 -1.18
N ASN A 95 1.17 -16.90 -0.42
CA ASN A 95 0.59 -15.62 -0.77
C ASN A 95 1.31 -14.51 0.00
N ASN A 96 2.06 -13.69 -0.73
CA ASN A 96 2.82 -12.59 -0.13
C ASN A 96 2.04 -11.26 -0.02
N TYR A 97 0.72 -11.28 -0.22
CA TYR A 97 -0.13 -10.09 -0.24
C TYR A 97 0.07 -9.22 1.01
N TYR A 98 0.21 -9.81 2.19
CA TYR A 98 0.36 -9.04 3.43
C TYR A 98 1.67 -8.26 3.51
N LYS A 99 2.81 -8.85 3.09
CA LYS A 99 4.10 -8.13 3.09
C LYS A 99 4.12 -7.06 2.01
N VAL A 100 3.53 -7.31 0.84
CA VAL A 100 3.42 -6.28 -0.21
C VAL A 100 2.47 -5.15 0.21
N LYS A 101 1.34 -5.50 0.84
CA LYS A 101 0.38 -4.51 1.34
C LYS A 101 1.01 -3.63 2.42
N SER A 102 1.78 -4.18 3.35
CA SER A 102 2.44 -3.36 4.39
C SER A 102 3.47 -2.41 3.77
N SER A 103 4.26 -2.88 2.79
CA SER A 103 5.20 -2.03 2.04
C SER A 103 4.48 -0.91 1.30
N ASN A 104 3.38 -1.22 0.60
CA ASN A 104 2.55 -0.23 -0.07
C ASN A 104 1.92 0.76 0.91
N LEU A 105 1.54 0.32 2.11
CA LEU A 105 1.00 1.20 3.16
C LEU A 105 2.05 2.18 3.68
N THR A 106 3.30 1.74 3.84
CA THR A 106 4.42 2.65 4.17
C THR A 106 4.60 3.69 3.08
N LYS A 107 4.58 3.28 1.81
CA LYS A 107 4.67 4.21 0.68
C LYS A 107 3.49 5.20 0.67
N LEU A 108 2.28 4.70 0.89
CA LEU A 108 1.07 5.52 1.00
C LEU A 108 1.17 6.55 2.12
N LEU A 109 1.71 6.20 3.28
CA LEU A 109 1.92 7.15 4.37
C LEU A 109 2.82 8.31 3.96
N PHE A 110 3.94 8.02 3.29
CA PHE A 110 4.83 9.07 2.76
C PHE A 110 4.14 9.93 1.71
N THR A 111 3.46 9.33 0.73
CA THR A 111 2.80 10.11 -0.34
C THR A 111 1.60 10.90 0.19
N SER A 112 0.88 10.39 1.19
CA SER A 112 -0.18 11.12 1.91
C SER A 112 0.37 12.36 2.61
N PHE A 113 1.48 12.22 3.33
CA PHE A 113 2.11 13.32 4.06
C PHE A 113 2.51 14.45 3.12
N PHE A 114 3.24 14.14 2.04
CA PHE A 114 3.66 15.14 1.06
C PHE A 114 2.48 15.74 0.29
N THR A 115 1.47 14.94 -0.04
CA THR A 115 0.24 15.45 -0.68
C THR A 115 -0.46 16.46 0.23
N GLY A 116 -0.59 16.15 1.52
CA GLY A 116 -1.13 17.09 2.52
C GLY A 116 -0.31 18.37 2.65
N PHE A 117 1.02 18.26 2.64
CA PHE A 117 1.94 19.40 2.65
C PHE A 117 1.75 20.33 1.44
N PHE A 118 1.65 19.78 0.22
CA PHE A 118 1.41 20.59 -0.98
C PHE A 118 -0.02 21.14 -1.06
N LEU A 119 -1.03 20.40 -0.58
CA LEU A 119 -2.39 20.92 -0.41
C LEU A 119 -2.42 22.14 0.52
N ALA A 120 -1.70 22.09 1.65
CA ALA A 120 -1.60 23.22 2.56
C ALA A 120 -1.01 24.47 1.88
N PHE A 121 0.04 24.33 1.06
CA PHE A 121 0.57 25.44 0.26
C PHE A 121 -0.39 25.94 -0.81
N LEU A 122 -1.12 25.04 -1.46
CA LEU A 122 -2.13 25.41 -2.45
C LEU A 122 -3.24 26.24 -1.81
N PHE A 123 -3.80 25.80 -0.68
CA PHE A 123 -4.87 26.53 0.01
C PHE A 123 -4.38 27.84 0.61
N THR A 124 -3.25 27.85 1.32
CA THR A 124 -2.69 29.10 1.88
C THR A 124 -2.34 30.10 0.78
N GLY A 125 -1.83 29.62 -0.36
CA GLY A 125 -1.59 30.43 -1.55
C GLY A 125 -2.87 30.99 -2.16
N PHE A 126 -3.92 30.17 -2.23
CA PHE A 126 -5.23 30.57 -2.74
C PHE A 126 -5.91 31.63 -1.85
N PHE A 127 -5.97 31.41 -0.54
CA PHE A 127 -6.60 32.35 0.40
C PHE A 127 -5.84 33.68 0.53
N LYS A 128 -4.50 33.68 0.46
CA LYS A 128 -3.73 34.93 0.35
C LYS A 128 -3.97 35.70 -0.95
N TYR A 129 -4.43 35.03 -2.00
CA TYR A 129 -4.71 35.65 -3.29
C TYR A 129 -6.10 36.29 -3.36
N VAL A 130 -7.05 35.84 -2.53
CA VAL A 130 -8.35 36.51 -2.37
C VAL A 130 -8.09 37.83 -1.63
N PRO A 131 -8.26 39.00 -2.26
CA PRO A 131 -8.09 40.25 -1.56
C PRO A 131 -9.09 40.29 -0.41
N GLN A 132 -8.61 40.50 0.82
CA GLN A 132 -9.50 40.90 1.90
C GLN A 132 -10.24 42.13 1.42
N VAL A 133 -11.57 42.05 1.38
CA VAL A 133 -12.43 43.20 1.08
C VAL A 133 -12.04 44.26 2.10
N GLN A 134 -11.28 45.27 1.68
CA GLN A 134 -10.97 46.40 2.52
C GLN A 134 -12.30 47.07 2.83
N GLU A 135 -12.81 46.90 4.05
CA GLU A 135 -13.87 47.75 4.54
C GLU A 135 -13.37 49.19 4.44
N LYS A 136 -13.98 49.97 3.55
CA LYS A 136 -13.64 51.39 3.41
C LYS A 136 -13.83 52.04 4.79
N PRO A 137 -12.85 52.81 5.31
CA PRO A 137 -13.07 53.58 6.52
C PRO A 137 -14.24 54.54 6.26
N VAL A 138 -15.24 54.49 7.14
CA VAL A 138 -16.37 55.42 7.12
C VAL A 138 -15.80 56.82 7.32
N GLU A 139 -15.83 57.62 6.27
CA GLU A 139 -15.47 59.03 6.29
C GLU A 139 -16.47 59.73 7.21
N LYS A 140 -16.03 60.03 8.43
CA LYS A 140 -16.82 60.78 9.40
C LYS A 140 -16.83 62.23 8.90
N ASN A 141 -17.90 62.62 8.22
CA ASN A 141 -18.17 64.03 7.94
C ASN A 141 -18.33 64.76 9.27
N GLU A 142 -17.28 65.43 9.72
CA GLU A 142 -17.38 66.49 10.71
C GLU A 142 -17.94 67.73 10.02
N ASP A 143 -19.27 67.82 9.99
CA ASP A 143 -19.98 69.08 9.83
C ASP A 143 -20.92 69.27 11.02
N THR A 144 -21.03 70.51 11.47
CA THR A 144 -21.71 71.08 12.66
C THR A 144 -20.92 70.97 13.97
N LYS A 145 -20.45 72.06 14.59
CA LYS A 145 -20.94 73.46 14.62
C LYS A 145 -19.81 74.42 14.97
#